data_AF-A0A534L1L5-F1
#
_entry.id   AF-A0A534L1L5-F1
#
_cell.length_a   1.000
_cell.length_b   1.000
_cell.length_c   1.000
_cell.angle_alpha   90.00
_cell.angle_beta   90.00
_cell.angle_gamma   90.00
#
_symmetry.space_group_name_H-M   'P 1'
#
loop_
_entity.id
_entity.type
_entity.pdbx_description
1 polymer ?
#
loop_
_entity_poly.entity_id
_entity_poly.type
_entity_poly.pdbx_seq_one_letter_code
_entity_poly.pdbx_strand_id
1 'polypeptide(L)'
;MQRTGISFVHHGAPTSPGGAVGDLFTTAAVDQAGNVYVAWVDTHDHNVYVSGSSDGAVTWTAPLQVNGDPANTNVWPWIVGGASGIVDVVWYGTSVRGDPGTFPSWFSDRAAATTVPWHVYLAQVQLNFDAPASSTIYQARATEHPMHFGQICQEGIGCTTSNGDRSMADFFTVTVDAGGAALIVYDDTTNQHHGASLFVARQVSGPGAFGTAISRPVPTNPVSDPTGDAQSPHYAPLGPGDNVPSMDFTAAQLSQPSNGVLRVRMRVASAATLAPPAGADGIVWLTRWQARSIGDGGETSYRIFYVGARSVGGADPTFFSGTGTSASPKGVPGNGCVTNTPQNCKLIQYPAEHTETGSLNRATGNFVIDVPRAHIGLPKSGDTLYSVTAISFAEVSGGPLLQDIDGTPAFDVTLTKGSGGGGHNGTGHGSEKDSSGGDAHFSIVANDDQIGKVSFVDPSMGIAFESAYLQSVVFDGSTATIEGTGFVAGGFAGFRIVMQDVANPGVGKDTFAIQLSTGLTVSGTITDGEIEIS
;
A
#
# COMPACT_ATOMS: atom_id res chain seq x y z
N MET A 1 -22.50 -22.66 31.04
CA MET A 1 -23.26 -21.72 31.91
C MET A 1 -24.03 -20.78 31.01
N GLN A 2 -25.36 -20.79 31.06
CA GLN A 2 -26.21 -19.83 30.35
C GLN A 2 -26.51 -18.69 31.33
N ARG A 3 -26.05 -17.47 31.04
CA ARG A 3 -26.43 -16.29 31.83
C ARG A 3 -27.86 -15.89 31.43
N THR A 4 -28.83 -16.04 32.35
CA THR A 4 -30.19 -15.49 32.22
C THR A 4 -30.28 -14.18 33.01
N GLY A 5 -31.03 -13.17 32.53
CA GLY A 5 -31.25 -11.90 33.25
C GLY A 5 -30.51 -10.67 32.74
N ILE A 6 -30.13 -10.62 31.46
CA ILE A 6 -29.56 -9.42 30.83
C ILE A 6 -30.67 -8.39 30.61
N SER A 7 -30.48 -7.16 31.10
CA SER A 7 -31.33 -6.00 30.83
C SER A 7 -30.53 -4.93 30.09
N PHE A 8 -31.10 -4.34 29.04
CA PHE A 8 -30.50 -3.22 28.31
C PHE A 8 -31.14 -1.90 28.74
N VAL A 9 -30.32 -0.87 28.94
CA VAL A 9 -30.76 0.52 29.16
C VAL A 9 -30.19 1.36 28.03
N HIS A 10 -31.00 2.27 27.49
CA HIS A 10 -30.59 3.17 26.43
C HIS A 10 -30.32 4.56 27.01
N HIS A 11 -29.11 5.07 26.79
CA HIS A 11 -28.72 6.44 27.10
C HIS A 11 -28.33 7.14 25.79
N GLY A 12 -28.84 8.35 25.58
CA GLY A 12 -28.46 9.16 24.43
C GLY A 12 -27.04 9.70 24.61
N ALA A 13 -26.21 9.58 23.57
CA ALA A 13 -24.94 10.29 23.49
C ALA A 13 -25.17 11.81 23.24
N PRO A 14 -24.17 12.67 23.46
CA PRO A 14 -24.29 14.11 23.20
C PRO A 14 -24.62 14.44 21.75
N THR A 15 -25.27 15.59 21.56
CA THR A 15 -25.45 16.17 20.24
C THR A 15 -24.10 16.61 19.67
N SER A 16 -23.84 16.28 18.40
CA SER A 16 -22.66 16.76 17.68
C SER A 16 -22.70 18.29 17.53
N PRO A 17 -21.57 19.02 17.65
CA PRO A 17 -21.56 20.49 17.55
C PRO A 17 -22.15 21.06 16.27
N GLY A 18 -21.93 20.43 15.10
CA GLY A 18 -22.52 20.78 13.81
C GLY A 18 -23.89 20.13 13.56
N GLY A 19 -24.40 19.34 14.52
CA GLY A 19 -25.77 18.83 14.56
C GLY A 19 -25.99 17.47 13.90
N ALA A 20 -25.00 16.91 13.20
CA ALA A 20 -25.11 15.60 12.55
C ALA A 20 -23.82 14.80 12.65
N VAL A 21 -23.97 13.49 12.90
CA VAL A 21 -22.88 12.51 12.98
C VAL A 21 -22.86 11.68 11.70
N GLY A 22 -21.69 11.42 11.15
CA GLY A 22 -21.53 10.62 9.93
C GLY A 22 -20.07 10.28 9.65
N ASP A 23 -19.70 10.22 8.36
CA ASP A 23 -18.34 9.87 7.90
C ASP A 23 -17.80 8.60 8.58
N LEU A 24 -18.70 7.59 8.63
CA LEU A 24 -18.63 6.29 9.31
C LEU A 24 -17.28 6.02 9.95
N PHE A 25 -17.08 5.87 11.24
CA PHE A 25 -17.96 5.21 12.18
C PHE A 25 -18.19 6.10 13.41
N THR A 26 -19.18 5.73 14.22
CA THR A 26 -19.28 6.18 15.60
C THR A 26 -18.82 5.02 16.48
N THR A 27 -17.79 5.24 17.28
CA THR A 27 -17.15 4.19 18.07
C THR A 27 -17.15 4.53 19.56
N ALA A 28 -17.04 3.51 20.41
CA ALA A 28 -17.06 3.68 21.85
C ALA A 28 -16.02 2.78 22.52
N ALA A 29 -15.50 3.24 23.65
CA ALA A 29 -14.56 2.48 24.47
C ALA A 29 -14.85 2.68 25.96
N VAL A 30 -14.26 1.79 26.78
CA VAL A 30 -14.31 1.88 28.24
C VAL A 30 -12.87 1.82 28.74
N ASP A 31 -12.49 2.76 29.62
CA ASP A 31 -11.17 2.73 30.25
C ASP A 31 -11.12 1.75 31.44
N GLN A 32 -9.95 1.60 32.05
CA GLN A 32 -9.74 0.70 33.19
C GLN A 32 -10.53 1.10 34.46
N ALA A 33 -11.02 2.33 34.55
CA ALA A 33 -11.86 2.80 35.66
C ALA A 33 -13.36 2.59 35.41
N GLY A 34 -13.75 2.16 34.20
CA GLY A 34 -15.14 1.99 33.81
C GLY A 34 -15.78 3.27 33.25
N ASN A 35 -14.99 4.31 32.97
CA ASN A 35 -15.51 5.49 32.28
C ASN A 35 -15.78 5.12 30.81
N VAL A 36 -16.89 5.61 30.27
CA VAL A 36 -17.32 5.34 28.89
C VAL A 36 -16.97 6.54 28.02
N TYR A 37 -16.48 6.28 26.81
CA TYR A 37 -16.14 7.29 25.82
C TYR A 37 -16.80 6.97 24.50
N VAL A 38 -17.21 8.01 23.78
CA VAL A 38 -17.68 7.93 22.39
C VAL A 38 -16.84 8.84 21.51
N ALA A 39 -16.52 8.38 20.31
CA ALA A 39 -15.82 9.13 19.28
C ALA A 39 -16.63 9.12 17.97
N TRP A 40 -16.66 10.26 17.28
CA TRP A 40 -17.41 10.41 16.03
C TRP A 40 -16.84 11.53 15.16
N VAL A 41 -17.25 11.56 13.89
CA VAL A 41 -17.04 12.70 13.00
C VAL A 41 -18.35 13.45 12.80
N ASP A 42 -18.29 14.77 12.85
CA ASP A 42 -19.40 15.64 12.50
C ASP A 42 -19.43 15.91 10.99
N THR A 43 -20.58 15.69 10.33
CA THR A 43 -20.67 15.80 8.86
C THR A 43 -20.64 17.23 8.34
N HIS A 44 -20.78 18.24 9.20
CA HIS A 44 -20.79 19.64 8.76
C HIS A 44 -19.38 20.23 8.70
N ASP A 45 -18.53 19.90 9.68
CA ASP A 45 -17.16 20.42 9.78
C ASP A 45 -16.06 19.36 9.55
N HIS A 46 -16.44 18.08 9.46
CA HIS A 46 -15.56 16.92 9.32
C HIS A 46 -14.51 16.78 10.43
N ASN A 47 -14.76 17.34 11.62
CA ASN A 47 -13.90 17.20 12.78
C ASN A 47 -14.21 15.93 13.57
N VAL A 48 -13.19 15.39 14.21
CA VAL A 48 -13.27 14.26 15.12
C VAL A 48 -13.56 14.79 16.53
N TYR A 49 -14.62 14.28 17.14
CA TYR A 49 -15.05 14.63 18.48
C TYR A 49 -15.01 13.44 19.43
N VAL A 50 -14.71 13.72 20.70
CA VAL A 50 -14.80 12.78 21.81
C VAL A 50 -15.69 13.35 22.92
N SER A 51 -16.47 12.49 23.55
CA SER A 51 -17.14 12.80 24.83
C SER A 51 -17.01 11.62 25.79
N GLY A 52 -16.90 11.92 27.09
CA GLY A 52 -16.76 10.93 28.15
C GLY A 52 -17.91 10.96 29.16
N SER A 53 -18.11 9.84 29.84
CA SER A 53 -19.02 9.67 30.97
C SER A 53 -18.34 8.88 32.08
N SER A 54 -18.43 9.37 33.31
CA SER A 54 -17.91 8.71 34.51
C SER A 54 -19.00 8.11 35.41
N ASP A 55 -20.25 8.07 34.94
CA ASP A 55 -21.42 7.65 35.71
C ASP A 55 -22.26 6.58 34.99
N GLY A 56 -21.64 5.85 34.05
CA GLY A 56 -22.28 4.77 33.31
C GLY A 56 -23.16 5.26 32.15
N ALA A 57 -22.70 6.28 31.42
CA ALA A 57 -23.39 6.93 30.31
C ALA A 57 -24.68 7.68 30.70
N VAL A 58 -24.89 7.99 31.98
CA VAL A 58 -26.06 8.75 32.45
C VAL A 58 -25.89 10.23 32.08
N THR A 59 -24.70 10.78 32.30
CA THR A 59 -24.31 12.13 31.86
C THR A 59 -23.02 12.08 31.05
N TRP A 60 -22.83 13.09 30.22
CA TRP A 60 -21.71 13.18 29.28
C TRP A 60 -21.04 14.55 29.35
N THR A 61 -19.74 14.59 29.08
CA THR A 61 -19.00 15.84 28.90
C THR A 61 -19.47 16.59 27.66
N ALA A 62 -19.22 17.90 27.61
CA ALA A 62 -19.28 18.63 26.35
C ALA A 62 -18.35 17.96 25.30
N PRO A 63 -18.76 17.86 24.02
CA PRO A 63 -17.90 17.34 22.96
C PRO A 63 -16.56 18.09 22.88
N LEU A 64 -15.47 17.34 22.82
CA LEU A 64 -14.12 17.84 22.64
C LEU A 64 -13.64 17.51 21.23
N GLN A 65 -13.29 18.53 20.44
CA GLN A 65 -12.60 18.31 19.16
C GLN A 65 -11.18 17.80 19.44
N VAL A 66 -10.78 16.72 18.77
CA VAL A 66 -9.48 16.07 18.99
C VAL A 66 -8.51 16.13 17.81
N ASN A 67 -9.00 16.42 16.61
CA ASN A 67 -8.16 16.64 15.44
C ASN A 67 -7.71 18.11 15.31
N GLY A 68 -6.54 18.32 14.73
CA GLY A 68 -6.02 19.60 14.25
C GLY A 68 -5.27 19.45 12.93
N ASP A 69 -4.76 20.57 12.39
CA ASP A 69 -4.03 20.59 11.12
C ASP A 69 -2.85 19.59 11.11
N PRO A 70 -2.57 18.93 9.96
CA PRO A 70 -3.24 19.07 8.67
C PRO A 70 -4.43 18.10 8.46
N ALA A 71 -5.07 17.59 9.53
CA ALA A 71 -6.21 16.68 9.42
C ALA A 71 -7.56 17.45 9.35
N ASN A 72 -7.85 17.97 8.16
CA ASN A 72 -8.92 18.94 7.89
C ASN A 72 -10.28 18.34 7.50
N THR A 73 -10.28 17.25 6.73
CA THR A 73 -11.43 16.38 6.54
C THR A 73 -11.04 15.02 7.12
N ASN A 74 -11.90 14.45 7.97
CA ASN A 74 -11.63 13.23 8.70
C ASN A 74 -12.76 12.24 8.55
N VAL A 75 -12.45 10.94 8.58
CA VAL A 75 -13.43 9.85 8.49
C VAL A 75 -12.99 8.69 9.39
N TRP A 76 -13.92 7.80 9.70
CA TRP A 76 -13.62 6.46 10.24
C TRP A 76 -12.95 6.45 11.62
N PRO A 77 -13.43 7.23 12.62
CA PRO A 77 -12.77 7.25 13.92
C PRO A 77 -12.94 5.94 14.68
N TRP A 78 -11.85 5.44 15.24
CA TRP A 78 -11.81 4.34 16.21
C TRP A 78 -11.22 4.80 17.53
N ILE A 79 -11.67 4.23 18.64
CA ILE A 79 -11.25 4.61 20.00
C ILE A 79 -10.96 3.38 20.85
N VAL A 80 -9.92 3.47 21.68
CA VAL A 80 -9.59 2.47 22.71
C VAL A 80 -9.33 3.14 24.06
N GLY A 81 -9.81 2.51 25.13
CA GLY A 81 -9.68 2.99 26.50
C GLY A 81 -8.36 2.53 27.15
N GLY A 82 -7.71 3.45 27.86
CA GLY A 82 -6.48 3.22 28.59
C GLY A 82 -6.68 3.22 30.11
N ALA A 83 -5.77 3.88 30.83
CA ALA A 83 -5.94 4.20 32.23
C ALA A 83 -7.08 5.23 32.43
N SER A 84 -7.52 5.42 33.68
CA SER A 84 -8.60 6.35 34.04
C SER A 84 -8.41 7.72 33.36
N GLY A 85 -9.36 8.14 32.53
CA GLY A 85 -9.31 9.43 31.84
C GLY A 85 -8.54 9.45 30.52
N ILE A 86 -7.89 8.35 30.11
CA ILE A 86 -7.03 8.29 28.93
C ILE A 86 -7.66 7.43 27.84
N VAL A 87 -7.72 7.95 26.62
CA VAL A 87 -8.14 7.22 25.43
C VAL A 87 -7.18 7.52 24.27
N ASP A 88 -6.94 6.52 23.42
CA ASP A 88 -6.33 6.72 22.11
C ASP A 88 -7.44 6.70 21.05
N VAL A 89 -7.45 7.69 20.17
CA VAL A 89 -8.41 7.83 19.07
C VAL A 89 -7.65 7.87 17.76
N VAL A 90 -8.06 7.12 16.76
CA VAL A 90 -7.46 7.11 15.42
C VAL A 90 -8.48 7.42 14.36
N TRP A 91 -8.07 8.05 13.25
CA TRP A 91 -8.94 8.37 12.11
C TRP A 91 -8.12 8.47 10.82
N TYR A 92 -8.81 8.40 9.68
CA TYR A 92 -8.24 8.81 8.40
C TYR A 92 -8.45 10.30 8.21
N GLY A 93 -7.41 11.03 7.83
CA GLY A 93 -7.45 12.48 7.66
C GLY A 93 -6.70 12.96 6.43
N THR A 94 -7.21 14.03 5.81
CA THR A 94 -6.57 14.74 4.69
C THR A 94 -6.54 16.24 4.95
N SER A 95 -5.58 16.95 4.35
CA SER A 95 -5.50 18.42 4.40
C SER A 95 -6.52 19.12 3.52
N VAL A 96 -7.11 18.40 2.57
CA VAL A 96 -8.14 18.92 1.67
C VAL A 96 -9.47 19.02 2.43
N ARG A 97 -10.14 20.17 2.32
CA ARG A 97 -11.47 20.37 2.91
C ARG A 97 -12.55 20.01 1.91
N GLY A 98 -13.57 19.30 2.36
CA GLY A 98 -14.75 18.94 1.57
C GLY A 98 -15.35 17.62 2.01
N ASP A 99 -16.46 17.27 1.37
CA ASP A 99 -17.16 16.02 1.59
C ASP A 99 -16.36 14.85 0.97
N PRO A 100 -15.93 13.86 1.77
CA PRO A 100 -15.14 12.72 1.30
C PRO A 100 -15.82 11.90 0.20
N GLY A 101 -17.16 11.89 0.16
CA GLY A 101 -17.95 11.24 -0.88
C GLY A 101 -17.99 12.01 -2.21
N THR A 102 -17.46 13.24 -2.27
CA THR A 102 -17.47 14.08 -3.48
C THR A 102 -16.10 14.34 -4.08
N PHE A 103 -15.02 13.90 -3.41
CA PHE A 103 -13.67 13.99 -3.96
C PHE A 103 -13.51 13.16 -5.25
N PRO A 104 -12.47 13.43 -6.06
CA PRO A 104 -12.25 12.68 -7.29
C PRO A 104 -12.11 11.17 -7.01
N SER A 105 -12.94 10.38 -7.68
CA SER A 105 -12.91 8.91 -7.58
C SER A 105 -11.69 8.37 -8.30
N TRP A 106 -10.93 7.49 -7.64
CA TRP A 106 -9.79 6.79 -8.25
C TRP A 106 -10.20 6.02 -9.51
N PHE A 107 -11.41 5.44 -9.53
CA PHE A 107 -11.92 4.71 -10.68
C PHE A 107 -12.20 5.59 -11.91
N SER A 108 -12.55 6.86 -11.68
CA SER A 108 -12.89 7.81 -12.74
C SER A 108 -11.69 8.62 -13.21
N ASP A 109 -10.89 9.13 -12.29
CA ASP A 109 -9.73 9.98 -12.57
C ASP A 109 -8.67 9.84 -11.47
N ARG A 110 -7.68 8.97 -11.74
CA ARG A 110 -6.60 8.66 -10.79
C ARG A 110 -5.69 9.86 -10.53
N ALA A 111 -5.39 10.65 -11.56
CA ALA A 111 -4.53 11.82 -11.42
C ALA A 111 -5.19 12.86 -10.51
N ALA A 112 -6.48 13.15 -10.72
CA ALA A 112 -7.24 14.02 -9.85
C ALA A 112 -7.36 13.46 -8.42
N ALA A 113 -7.55 12.15 -8.25
CA ALA A 113 -7.62 11.50 -6.93
C ALA A 113 -6.33 11.72 -6.12
N THR A 114 -5.14 11.69 -6.75
CA THR A 114 -3.87 11.91 -6.03
C THR A 114 -3.69 13.33 -5.47
N THR A 115 -4.55 14.28 -5.84
CA THR A 115 -4.58 15.62 -5.21
C THR A 115 -5.18 15.60 -3.79
N VAL A 116 -5.80 14.48 -3.39
CA VAL A 116 -6.42 14.27 -2.07
C VAL A 116 -5.73 13.09 -1.35
N PRO A 117 -4.53 13.29 -0.77
CA PRO A 117 -3.85 12.25 0.00
C PRO A 117 -4.47 12.08 1.39
N TRP A 118 -4.71 10.83 1.79
CA TRP A 118 -5.19 10.47 3.12
C TRP A 118 -4.10 9.82 3.96
N HIS A 119 -4.12 10.10 5.26
CA HIS A 119 -3.18 9.56 6.24
C HIS A 119 -3.92 9.06 7.48
N VAL A 120 -3.31 8.12 8.20
CA VAL A 120 -3.77 7.76 9.54
C VAL A 120 -3.24 8.75 10.55
N TYR A 121 -4.12 9.22 11.43
CA TYR A 121 -3.78 10.01 12.60
C TYR A 121 -4.16 9.26 13.87
N LEU A 122 -3.41 9.54 14.94
CA LEU A 122 -3.71 9.15 16.31
C LEU A 122 -3.72 10.40 17.17
N ALA A 123 -4.72 10.54 18.05
CA ALA A 123 -4.68 11.41 19.20
C ALA A 123 -4.80 10.62 20.50
N GLN A 124 -3.85 10.79 21.41
CA GLN A 124 -4.07 10.44 22.81
C GLN A 124 -4.73 11.61 23.53
N VAL A 125 -5.85 11.33 24.19
CA VAL A 125 -6.63 12.32 24.93
C VAL A 125 -6.60 11.96 26.40
N GLN A 126 -6.12 12.89 27.23
CA GLN A 126 -6.36 12.86 28.67
C GLN A 126 -7.55 13.78 28.97
N LEU A 127 -8.74 13.18 29.06
CA LEU A 127 -10.00 13.90 29.20
C LEU A 127 -10.14 14.46 30.62
N ASN A 128 -10.39 15.76 30.70
CA ASN A 128 -10.86 16.41 31.92
C ASN A 128 -12.39 16.42 31.93
N PHE A 129 -13.00 15.59 32.78
CA PHE A 129 -14.46 15.46 32.88
C PHE A 129 -15.17 16.76 33.31
N ASP A 130 -14.53 17.57 34.15
CA ASP A 130 -15.12 18.81 34.66
C ASP A 130 -14.91 20.00 33.72
N ALA A 131 -13.83 19.98 32.93
CA ALA A 131 -13.47 21.04 32.00
C ALA A 131 -12.91 20.46 30.67
N PRO A 132 -13.76 19.91 29.80
CA PRO A 132 -13.33 19.18 28.61
C PRO A 132 -12.42 19.99 27.67
N ALA A 133 -12.69 21.29 27.51
CA ALA A 133 -11.86 22.19 26.70
C ALA A 133 -10.43 22.41 27.23
N SER A 134 -10.14 22.00 28.47
CA SER A 134 -8.80 22.02 29.08
C SER A 134 -8.12 20.65 29.09
N SER A 135 -8.67 19.67 28.35
CA SER A 135 -8.07 18.34 28.19
C SER A 135 -6.73 18.43 27.46
N THR A 136 -5.84 17.48 27.74
CA THR A 136 -4.56 17.37 27.02
C THR A 136 -4.72 16.44 25.83
N ILE A 137 -4.23 16.86 24.65
CA ILE A 137 -4.34 16.12 23.39
C ILE A 137 -2.96 16.04 22.75
N TYR A 138 -2.55 14.82 22.40
CA TYR A 138 -1.31 14.55 21.67
C TYR A 138 -1.64 13.92 20.32
N GLN A 139 -1.61 14.71 19.24
CA GLN A 139 -1.84 14.24 17.88
C GLN A 139 -0.53 13.86 17.19
N ALA A 140 -0.52 12.74 16.46
CA ALA A 140 0.55 12.33 15.57
C ALA A 140 -0.03 11.71 14.29
N ARG A 141 0.69 11.88 13.17
CA ARG A 141 0.45 11.08 11.96
C ARG A 141 1.12 9.72 12.13
N ALA A 142 0.37 8.64 11.93
CA ALA A 142 0.89 7.27 12.08
C ALA A 142 1.51 6.73 10.79
N THR A 143 1.06 7.15 9.61
CA THR A 143 1.59 6.67 8.33
C THR A 143 2.84 7.42 7.88
N GLU A 144 3.76 6.68 7.28
CA GLU A 144 5.00 7.14 6.66
C GLU A 144 4.73 7.91 5.34
N HIS A 145 3.69 7.51 4.60
CA HIS A 145 3.22 8.13 3.36
C HIS A 145 1.69 8.19 3.31
N PRO A 146 1.05 8.78 2.27
CA PRO A 146 -0.39 8.64 2.08
C PRO A 146 -0.76 7.16 1.97
N MET A 147 -1.84 6.74 2.64
CA MET A 147 -2.36 5.38 2.61
C MET A 147 -3.54 5.20 1.65
N HIS A 148 -4.15 6.30 1.21
CA HIS A 148 -5.22 6.32 0.22
C HIS A 148 -5.21 7.64 -0.55
N PHE A 149 -5.84 7.65 -1.73
CA PHE A 149 -5.98 8.82 -2.59
C PHE A 149 -7.42 8.97 -3.08
N GLY A 150 -7.95 10.19 -3.00
CA GLY A 150 -9.23 10.53 -3.64
C GLY A 150 -10.44 10.31 -2.76
N GLN A 151 -11.54 9.91 -3.39
CA GLN A 151 -12.84 9.70 -2.77
C GLN A 151 -12.83 8.54 -1.77
N ILE A 152 -13.41 8.73 -0.59
CA ILE A 152 -13.80 7.62 0.28
C ILE A 152 -15.32 7.56 0.29
N CYS A 153 -15.91 6.62 -0.45
CA CYS A 153 -17.36 6.53 -0.59
C CYS A 153 -18.01 5.90 0.65
N GLN A 154 -18.94 6.63 1.28
CA GLN A 154 -19.58 6.27 2.54
C GLN A 154 -20.98 5.63 2.40
N GLU A 155 -21.48 5.44 1.17
CA GLU A 155 -22.86 4.97 0.89
C GLU A 155 -23.03 3.44 1.02
N GLY A 156 -22.05 2.73 1.59
CA GLY A 156 -22.08 1.28 1.71
C GLY A 156 -22.24 0.61 0.35
N ILE A 157 -23.29 -0.21 0.18
CA ILE A 157 -23.54 -0.89 -1.11
C ILE A 157 -23.88 0.06 -2.26
N GLY A 158 -24.37 1.27 -1.95
CA GLY A 158 -24.68 2.31 -2.92
C GLY A 158 -23.45 2.73 -3.75
N CYS A 159 -22.27 2.71 -3.15
CA CYS A 159 -20.99 3.03 -3.80
C CYS A 159 -20.72 2.17 -5.05
N THR A 160 -21.19 0.92 -5.08
CA THR A 160 -21.04 0.06 -6.26
C THR A 160 -21.88 0.54 -7.44
N THR A 161 -23.00 1.21 -7.18
CA THR A 161 -23.89 1.74 -8.23
C THR A 161 -23.54 3.17 -8.66
N SER A 162 -22.83 3.92 -7.82
CA SER A 162 -22.38 5.29 -8.11
C SER A 162 -20.93 5.37 -8.62
N ASN A 163 -20.27 4.23 -8.85
CA ASN A 163 -18.82 4.13 -9.13
C ASN A 163 -17.95 4.78 -8.04
N GLY A 164 -18.44 4.75 -6.80
CA GLY A 164 -17.71 5.21 -5.63
C GLY A 164 -16.58 4.26 -5.25
N ASP A 165 -15.49 4.82 -4.71
CA ASP A 165 -14.36 4.02 -4.27
C ASP A 165 -14.71 3.13 -3.06
N ARG A 166 -14.42 1.83 -3.17
CA ARG A 166 -14.65 0.81 -2.14
C ARG A 166 -13.43 -0.10 -1.93
N SER A 167 -12.26 0.35 -2.36
CA SER A 167 -11.02 -0.44 -2.31
C SER A 167 -10.52 -0.71 -0.90
N MET A 168 -10.87 0.16 0.06
CA MET A 168 -10.33 0.16 1.42
C MET A 168 -10.85 -0.96 2.34
N ALA A 169 -12.00 -1.56 1.99
CA ALA A 169 -12.59 -2.72 2.66
C ALA A 169 -12.76 -2.61 4.20
N ASP A 170 -12.87 -1.39 4.74
CA ASP A 170 -13.10 -1.05 6.16
C ASP A 170 -12.11 -1.69 7.16
N PHE A 171 -10.86 -1.93 6.75
CA PHE A 171 -9.84 -2.54 7.61
C PHE A 171 -9.12 -1.51 8.50
N PHE A 172 -9.85 -0.95 9.46
CA PHE A 172 -9.29 0.07 10.35
C PHE A 172 -9.68 -0.18 11.81
N THR A 173 -8.71 -0.17 12.73
CA THR A 173 -8.97 -0.22 14.17
C THR A 173 -7.73 0.16 14.99
N VAL A 174 -7.91 0.40 16.29
CA VAL A 174 -6.83 0.62 17.24
C VAL A 174 -7.02 -0.26 18.48
N THR A 175 -5.90 -0.76 19.00
CA THR A 175 -5.82 -1.39 20.32
C THR A 175 -4.57 -0.93 21.06
N VAL A 176 -4.38 -1.39 22.30
CA VAL A 176 -3.21 -1.09 23.12
C VAL A 176 -2.54 -2.39 23.55
N ASP A 177 -1.22 -2.45 23.47
CA ASP A 177 -0.50 -3.62 23.95
C ASP A 177 -0.28 -3.61 25.48
N ALA A 178 0.34 -4.66 26.01
CA ALA A 178 0.56 -4.82 27.45
C ALA A 178 1.38 -3.68 28.10
N GLY A 179 2.15 -2.92 27.32
CA GLY A 179 2.87 -1.73 27.78
C GLY A 179 2.10 -0.42 27.64
N GLY A 180 0.87 -0.45 27.09
CA GLY A 180 0.06 0.73 26.82
C GLY A 180 0.42 1.46 25.53
N ALA A 181 1.17 0.83 24.61
CA ALA A 181 1.47 1.41 23.32
C ALA A 181 0.33 1.15 22.34
N ALA A 182 -0.08 2.17 21.59
CA ALA A 182 -1.06 2.03 20.53
C ALA A 182 -0.58 1.06 19.43
N LEU A 183 -1.50 0.22 18.97
CA LEU A 183 -1.37 -0.65 17.80
C LEU A 183 -2.52 -0.33 16.85
N ILE A 184 -2.21 0.19 15.68
CA ILE A 184 -3.19 0.67 14.70
C ILE A 184 -3.11 -0.27 13.50
N VAL A 185 -4.22 -0.92 13.18
CA VAL A 185 -4.36 -1.64 11.91
C VAL A 185 -5.06 -0.72 10.94
N TYR A 186 -4.50 -0.58 9.73
CA TYR A 186 -5.05 0.22 8.65
C TYR A 186 -4.76 -0.47 7.32
N ASP A 187 -5.50 -0.08 6.28
CA ASP A 187 -5.24 -0.49 4.91
C ASP A 187 -4.42 0.56 4.15
N ASP A 188 -3.71 0.12 3.11
CA ASP A 188 -3.06 0.99 2.13
C ASP A 188 -3.47 0.58 0.71
N THR A 189 -4.10 1.50 0.00
CA THR A 189 -4.57 1.31 -1.39
C THR A 189 -3.74 2.10 -2.40
N THR A 190 -2.64 2.71 -1.98
CA THR A 190 -1.78 3.54 -2.88
C THR A 190 -0.89 2.70 -3.79
N ASN A 191 -0.88 1.38 -3.59
CA ASN A 191 -0.19 0.42 -4.43
C ASN A 191 -0.79 0.30 -5.84
N GLN A 192 -0.02 -0.28 -6.76
CA GLN A 192 -0.40 -0.43 -8.17
C GLN A 192 -1.69 -1.23 -8.37
N HIS A 193 -2.06 -2.09 -7.42
CA HIS A 193 -3.26 -2.91 -7.51
C HIS A 193 -4.51 -2.22 -6.99
N HIS A 194 -4.36 -1.04 -6.36
CA HIS A 194 -5.43 -0.30 -5.70
C HIS A 194 -6.30 -1.22 -4.81
N GLY A 195 -5.64 -2.16 -4.13
CA GLY A 195 -6.25 -3.06 -3.16
C GLY A 195 -5.77 -2.73 -1.76
N ALA A 196 -6.65 -2.89 -0.78
CA ALA A 196 -6.36 -2.73 0.64
C ALA A 196 -5.28 -3.71 1.11
N SER A 197 -4.02 -3.26 1.10
CA SER A 197 -2.91 -3.95 1.76
C SER A 197 -2.98 -3.68 3.25
N LEU A 198 -2.91 -4.69 4.11
CA LEU A 198 -3.00 -4.50 5.56
C LEU A 198 -1.64 -4.13 6.18
N PHE A 199 -1.65 -3.10 7.01
CA PHE A 199 -0.50 -2.62 7.76
C PHE A 199 -0.81 -2.51 9.24
N VAL A 200 0.25 -2.60 10.06
CA VAL A 200 0.18 -2.36 11.50
C VAL A 200 1.21 -1.30 11.88
N ALA A 201 0.74 -0.17 12.40
CA ALA A 201 1.60 0.83 13.04
C ALA A 201 1.63 0.59 14.55
N ARG A 202 2.82 0.66 15.15
CA ARG A 202 3.02 0.53 16.59
C ARG A 202 3.61 1.82 17.16
N GLN A 203 3.04 2.30 18.25
CA GLN A 203 3.64 3.39 19.00
C GLN A 203 4.98 2.95 19.61
N VAL A 204 6.02 3.72 19.31
CA VAL A 204 7.39 3.49 19.78
C VAL A 204 7.87 4.54 20.79
N SER A 205 7.19 5.69 20.85
CA SER A 205 7.53 6.75 21.79
C SER A 205 6.34 7.65 22.13
N GLY A 206 6.48 8.46 23.18
CA GLY A 206 5.48 9.45 23.58
C GLY A 206 4.55 8.95 24.70
N PRO A 207 3.44 9.66 24.97
CA PRO A 207 2.49 9.30 26.01
C PRO A 207 1.84 7.92 25.76
N GLY A 208 1.84 7.02 26.74
CA GLY A 208 1.19 5.70 26.62
C GLY A 208 -0.19 5.66 27.27
N ALA A 209 -1.09 4.85 26.71
CA ALA A 209 -2.48 4.78 27.13
C ALA A 209 -2.66 4.41 28.61
N PHE A 210 -1.70 3.71 29.22
CA PHE A 210 -1.72 3.36 30.65
C PHE A 210 -1.06 4.40 31.56
N GLY A 211 -0.88 5.64 31.08
CA GLY A 211 -0.32 6.76 31.85
C GLY A 211 1.21 6.71 32.04
N THR A 212 1.87 5.73 31.42
CA THR A 212 3.34 5.62 31.38
C THR A 212 3.83 5.93 29.97
N ALA A 213 4.90 6.72 29.84
CA ALA A 213 5.46 7.04 28.53
C ALA A 213 6.05 5.78 27.85
N ILE A 214 5.79 5.66 26.55
CA ILE A 214 6.38 4.63 25.69
C ILE A 214 7.79 5.06 25.31
N SER A 215 8.72 4.11 25.33
CA SER A 215 10.07 4.26 24.80
C SER A 215 10.55 2.90 24.30
N ARG A 216 10.60 2.73 22.98
CA ARG A 216 10.96 1.48 22.31
C ARG A 216 11.92 1.75 21.15
N PRO A 217 12.81 0.80 20.84
CA PRO A 217 13.63 0.91 19.64
C PRO A 217 12.74 0.88 18.40
N VAL A 218 13.02 1.77 17.45
CA VAL A 218 12.48 1.70 16.09
C VAL A 218 13.28 0.64 15.34
N PRO A 219 12.64 -0.34 14.68
CA PRO A 219 13.35 -1.26 13.81
C PRO A 219 14.12 -0.51 12.72
N THR A 220 15.38 -0.87 12.52
CA THR A 220 16.26 -0.26 11.50
C THR A 220 16.97 -1.35 10.73
N ASN A 221 17.44 -1.06 9.53
CA ASN A 221 18.29 -1.97 8.75
C ASN A 221 19.70 -2.12 9.37
N PRO A 222 20.23 -3.34 9.62
CA PRO A 222 19.56 -4.64 9.53
C PRO A 222 18.62 -4.89 10.72
N VAL A 223 17.50 -5.56 10.47
CA VAL A 223 16.53 -5.91 11.50
C VAL A 223 16.77 -7.33 12.03
N SER A 224 16.56 -7.52 13.33
CA SER A 224 16.53 -8.83 13.98
C SER A 224 15.10 -9.25 14.25
N ASP A 225 14.86 -10.56 14.26
CA ASP A 225 13.55 -11.14 14.51
C ASP A 225 13.65 -12.18 15.65
N PRO A 226 12.70 -12.24 16.59
CA PRO A 226 12.62 -13.33 17.57
C PRO A 226 12.47 -14.68 16.89
N THR A 227 12.80 -15.76 17.61
CA THR A 227 12.54 -17.13 17.15
C THR A 227 11.32 -17.71 17.84
N GLY A 228 10.66 -18.66 17.21
CA GLY A 228 9.59 -19.46 17.82
C GLY A 228 8.17 -19.00 17.51
N ASP A 229 8.02 -18.03 16.60
CA ASP A 229 6.77 -17.39 16.18
C ASP A 229 6.35 -17.72 14.75
N ALA A 230 7.11 -18.55 14.03
CA ALA A 230 6.74 -19.08 12.71
C ALA A 230 5.77 -20.27 12.80
N GLN A 231 4.55 -19.98 13.23
CA GLN A 231 3.55 -20.99 13.55
C GLN A 231 2.81 -21.45 12.30
N SER A 232 2.69 -22.78 12.09
CA SER A 232 1.89 -23.35 10.99
C SER A 232 0.87 -24.38 11.49
N PRO A 233 -0.45 -24.10 11.39
CA PRO A 233 -1.06 -22.84 10.90
C PRO A 233 -0.91 -21.69 11.92
N HIS A 234 -0.75 -20.45 11.45
CA HIS A 234 -0.59 -19.28 12.34
C HIS A 234 -1.92 -18.88 13.00
N TYR A 235 -2.99 -18.76 12.20
CA TYR A 235 -4.35 -18.45 12.68
C TYR A 235 -5.27 -19.64 12.46
N ALA A 236 -5.49 -20.45 13.49
CA ALA A 236 -6.41 -21.58 13.42
C ALA A 236 -7.37 -21.65 14.62
N PRO A 237 -8.60 -22.19 14.44
CA PRO A 237 -9.58 -22.30 15.53
C PRO A 237 -9.12 -23.11 16.75
N LEU A 238 -8.13 -23.99 16.57
CA LEU A 238 -7.56 -24.82 17.64
C LEU A 238 -6.32 -24.18 18.31
N GLY A 239 -6.02 -22.92 17.97
CA GLY A 239 -4.79 -22.24 18.36
C GLY A 239 -3.72 -22.34 17.28
N PRO A 240 -2.62 -21.58 17.44
CA PRO A 240 -1.50 -21.65 16.51
C PRO A 240 -0.84 -23.02 16.54
N GLY A 241 -0.33 -23.45 15.38
CA GLY A 241 0.44 -24.68 15.25
C GLY A 241 1.87 -24.57 15.74
N ASP A 242 2.65 -25.62 15.49
CA ASP A 242 4.05 -25.68 15.87
C ASP A 242 4.90 -24.67 15.08
N ASN A 243 6.01 -24.26 15.69
CA ASN A 243 7.02 -23.45 15.01
C ASN A 243 7.66 -24.24 13.85
N VAL A 244 7.86 -23.58 12.71
CA VAL A 244 8.51 -24.14 11.52
C VAL A 244 9.88 -23.46 11.35
N PRO A 245 10.99 -24.06 11.84
CA PRO A 245 12.29 -23.37 11.91
C PRO A 245 12.89 -22.94 10.57
N SER A 246 12.48 -23.58 9.46
CA SER A 246 12.90 -23.18 8.12
C SER A 246 12.18 -21.95 7.60
N MET A 247 11.13 -21.50 8.27
CA MET A 247 10.29 -20.35 7.92
C MET A 247 10.33 -19.24 8.98
N ASP A 248 10.86 -19.56 10.16
CA ASP A 248 11.21 -18.69 11.30
C ASP A 248 12.39 -17.79 10.95
N PHE A 249 12.12 -16.53 10.62
CA PHE A 249 13.15 -15.54 10.39
C PHE A 249 13.82 -15.14 11.70
N THR A 250 15.08 -14.75 11.58
CA THR A 250 15.88 -14.22 12.69
C THR A 250 16.56 -12.91 12.33
N ALA A 251 16.57 -12.56 11.04
CA ALA A 251 17.07 -11.30 10.53
C ALA A 251 16.65 -11.05 9.08
N ALA A 252 16.50 -9.77 8.73
CA ALA A 252 16.44 -9.28 7.36
C ALA A 252 17.34 -8.03 7.19
N GLN A 253 17.93 -7.89 6.02
CA GLN A 253 18.81 -6.76 5.70
C GLN A 253 18.77 -6.42 4.21
N LEU A 254 18.74 -5.12 3.92
CA LEU A 254 19.05 -4.58 2.59
C LEU A 254 20.44 -3.94 2.56
N SER A 255 21.14 -4.07 1.43
CA SER A 255 22.40 -3.36 1.18
C SER A 255 22.58 -3.07 -0.31
N GLN A 256 23.51 -2.17 -0.66
CA GLN A 256 23.76 -1.78 -2.06
C GLN A 256 25.22 -2.10 -2.44
N PRO A 257 25.53 -3.34 -2.89
CA PRO A 257 26.90 -3.71 -3.27
C PRO A 257 27.49 -2.80 -4.35
N SER A 258 26.66 -2.36 -5.30
CA SER A 258 27.03 -1.45 -6.39
C SER A 258 25.91 -0.45 -6.67
N ASN A 259 26.11 0.46 -7.63
CA ASN A 259 25.05 1.39 -8.07
C ASN A 259 23.91 0.71 -8.83
N GLY A 260 24.10 -0.53 -9.31
CA GLY A 260 23.11 -1.25 -10.12
C GLY A 260 22.45 -2.42 -9.40
N VAL A 261 22.82 -2.71 -8.15
CA VAL A 261 22.40 -3.91 -7.43
C VAL A 261 21.92 -3.56 -6.04
N LEU A 262 20.73 -4.05 -5.70
CA LEU A 262 20.25 -4.17 -4.32
C LEU A 262 20.49 -5.61 -3.87
N ARG A 263 21.00 -5.79 -2.65
CA ARG A 263 21.21 -7.10 -2.04
C ARG A 263 20.26 -7.28 -0.88
N VAL A 264 19.47 -8.35 -0.95
CA VAL A 264 18.59 -8.83 0.11
C VAL A 264 19.30 -9.95 0.85
N ARG A 265 19.37 -9.84 2.18
CA ARG A 265 19.76 -10.94 3.06
C ARG A 265 18.61 -11.26 3.99
N MET A 266 18.29 -12.54 4.10
CA MET A 266 17.37 -13.08 5.09
C MET A 266 18.10 -14.17 5.86
N ARG A 267 17.74 -14.40 7.12
CA ARG A 267 18.24 -15.54 7.89
C ARG A 267 17.09 -16.24 8.58
N VAL A 268 17.00 -17.56 8.44
CA VAL A 268 16.04 -18.39 9.18
C VAL A 268 16.69 -19.15 10.32
N ALA A 269 15.91 -19.54 11.33
CA ALA A 269 16.38 -20.24 12.52
C ALA A 269 17.08 -21.57 12.19
N SER A 270 16.57 -22.31 11.20
CA SER A 270 17.24 -23.50 10.68
C SER A 270 16.84 -23.83 9.25
N ALA A 271 17.82 -23.82 8.35
CA ALA A 271 17.69 -24.41 7.03
C ALA A 271 18.43 -25.75 6.97
N ALA A 272 18.17 -26.66 7.92
CA ALA A 272 18.64 -28.06 7.83
C ALA A 272 17.69 -28.93 6.98
N THR A 273 16.39 -28.65 7.06
CA THR A 273 15.33 -29.21 6.21
C THR A 273 14.58 -28.07 5.53
N LEU A 274 14.12 -28.27 4.30
CA LEU A 274 13.20 -27.34 3.61
C LEU A 274 11.84 -28.01 3.35
N ALA A 275 11.54 -29.09 4.08
CA ALA A 275 10.26 -29.77 3.95
C ALA A 275 9.11 -28.79 4.25
N PRO A 276 8.14 -28.62 3.33
CA PRO A 276 7.02 -27.73 3.57
C PRO A 276 6.15 -28.24 4.73
N PRO A 277 5.44 -27.34 5.44
CA PRO A 277 4.46 -27.74 6.45
C PRO A 277 3.40 -28.70 5.89
N ALA A 278 2.75 -29.46 6.77
CA ALA A 278 1.72 -30.42 6.35
C ALA A 278 0.59 -29.72 5.57
N GLY A 279 0.28 -30.24 4.37
CA GLY A 279 -0.73 -29.67 3.49
C GLY A 279 -0.22 -28.59 2.53
N ALA A 280 1.06 -28.22 2.62
CA ALA A 280 1.72 -27.32 1.68
C ALA A 280 2.64 -28.08 0.70
N ASP A 281 2.69 -27.59 -0.52
CA ASP A 281 3.53 -28.10 -1.62
C ASP A 281 4.92 -27.44 -1.62
N GLY A 282 5.05 -26.26 -1.01
CA GLY A 282 6.27 -25.46 -1.04
C GLY A 282 6.37 -24.41 0.06
N ILE A 283 7.55 -23.79 0.12
CA ILE A 283 7.90 -22.68 1.00
C ILE A 283 8.37 -21.51 0.14
N VAL A 284 7.87 -20.31 0.45
CA VAL A 284 8.37 -19.05 -0.10
C VAL A 284 8.95 -18.21 1.02
N TRP A 285 10.16 -17.69 0.80
CA TRP A 285 10.77 -16.63 1.62
C TRP A 285 10.83 -15.37 0.78
N LEU A 286 10.19 -14.30 1.22
CA LEU A 286 10.04 -13.08 0.45
C LEU A 286 10.50 -11.90 1.29
N THR A 287 11.27 -10.97 0.73
CA THR A 287 11.39 -9.61 1.26
C THR A 287 10.63 -8.66 0.34
N ARG A 288 9.66 -7.92 0.88
CA ARG A 288 8.84 -6.95 0.13
C ARG A 288 8.92 -5.55 0.72
N TRP A 289 8.74 -4.54 -0.12
CA TRP A 289 8.70 -3.14 0.26
C TRP A 289 7.81 -2.35 -0.69
N GLN A 290 7.39 -1.15 -0.26
CA GLN A 290 6.78 -0.16 -1.14
C GLN A 290 7.78 0.91 -1.49
N ALA A 291 7.72 1.42 -2.73
CA ALA A 291 8.52 2.56 -3.15
C ALA A 291 7.66 3.51 -3.97
N ARG A 292 7.92 4.81 -3.85
CA ARG A 292 7.24 5.81 -4.67
C ARG A 292 7.50 5.52 -6.14
N SER A 293 6.43 5.51 -6.92
CA SER A 293 6.38 5.13 -8.32
C SER A 293 5.28 5.91 -9.03
N ILE A 294 5.06 5.58 -10.30
CA ILE A 294 3.92 6.03 -11.11
C ILE A 294 2.98 4.85 -11.37
N GLY A 295 1.68 5.12 -11.24
CA GLY A 295 0.60 4.17 -11.51
C GLY A 295 0.24 4.09 -13.00
N ASP A 296 -0.82 3.35 -13.34
CA ASP A 296 -1.13 3.03 -14.74
C ASP A 296 -1.65 4.23 -15.55
N GLY A 297 -2.22 5.24 -14.89
CA GLY A 297 -2.69 6.48 -15.52
C GLY A 297 -1.71 7.64 -15.39
N GLY A 298 -0.45 7.39 -15.02
CA GLY A 298 0.54 8.46 -14.79
C GLY A 298 0.48 9.11 -13.41
N GLU A 299 -0.41 8.65 -12.53
CA GLU A 299 -0.61 9.16 -11.18
C GLU A 299 0.51 8.76 -10.20
N THR A 300 0.64 9.48 -9.08
CA THR A 300 1.49 9.03 -7.97
C THR A 300 0.97 7.70 -7.39
N SER A 301 1.87 6.73 -7.21
CA SER A 301 1.56 5.42 -6.59
C SER A 301 2.74 4.94 -5.73
N TYR A 302 2.50 4.00 -4.81
CA TYR A 302 3.53 3.33 -4.00
C TYR A 302 3.60 1.85 -4.35
N ARG A 303 4.38 1.56 -5.39
CA ARG A 303 4.45 0.24 -6.00
C ARG A 303 5.12 -0.77 -5.07
N ILE A 304 4.53 -1.95 -4.97
CA ILE A 304 5.07 -3.07 -4.21
C ILE A 304 6.16 -3.75 -5.05
N PHE A 305 7.34 -3.91 -4.47
CA PHE A 305 8.45 -4.70 -5.03
C PHE A 305 8.84 -5.78 -4.05
N TYR A 306 9.35 -6.89 -4.59
CA TYR A 306 9.77 -8.01 -3.77
C TYR A 306 10.89 -8.82 -4.41
N VAL A 307 11.66 -9.49 -3.56
CA VAL A 307 12.71 -10.44 -3.90
C VAL A 307 12.54 -11.64 -3.00
N GLY A 308 12.62 -12.84 -3.54
CA GLY A 308 12.37 -14.04 -2.77
C GLY A 308 13.10 -15.27 -3.26
N ALA A 309 12.90 -16.33 -2.48
CA ALA A 309 13.36 -17.68 -2.75
C ALA A 309 12.18 -18.64 -2.60
N ARG A 310 12.12 -19.68 -3.43
CA ARG A 310 11.03 -20.66 -3.44
C ARG A 310 11.59 -22.08 -3.43
N SER A 311 11.14 -22.91 -2.48
CA SER A 311 11.44 -24.34 -2.38
C SER A 311 10.17 -25.16 -2.58
N VAL A 312 10.17 -26.08 -3.54
CA VAL A 312 9.05 -26.99 -3.81
C VAL A 312 9.42 -28.40 -3.37
N GLY A 313 8.55 -29.06 -2.60
CA GLY A 313 8.79 -30.41 -2.10
C GLY A 313 10.08 -30.58 -1.28
N GLY A 314 10.65 -29.49 -0.76
CA GLY A 314 11.90 -29.48 -0.01
C GLY A 314 13.19 -29.49 -0.85
N ALA A 315 13.10 -29.20 -2.15
CA ALA A 315 14.26 -29.02 -3.02
C ALA A 315 15.06 -27.74 -2.68
N ASP A 316 16.28 -27.63 -3.21
CA ASP A 316 17.03 -26.39 -3.13
C ASP A 316 16.24 -25.24 -3.80
N PRO A 317 16.29 -24.02 -3.21
CA PRO A 317 15.41 -22.95 -3.64
C PRO A 317 15.85 -22.32 -4.97
N THR A 318 14.87 -21.87 -5.76
CA THR A 318 15.07 -20.92 -6.86
C THR A 318 14.86 -19.50 -6.36
N PHE A 319 15.51 -18.52 -6.99
CA PHE A 319 15.47 -17.11 -6.57
C PHE A 319 14.76 -16.27 -7.62
N PHE A 320 13.96 -15.31 -7.15
CA PHE A 320 13.14 -14.48 -8.02
C PHE A 320 12.98 -13.06 -7.48
N SER A 321 12.56 -12.16 -8.34
CA SER A 321 12.02 -10.86 -7.96
C SER A 321 10.82 -10.51 -8.81
N GLY A 322 10.11 -9.48 -8.41
CA GLY A 322 9.00 -8.95 -9.16
C GLY A 322 8.34 -7.78 -8.48
N THR A 323 7.27 -7.34 -9.11
CA THR A 323 6.38 -6.31 -8.62
C THR A 323 4.91 -6.73 -8.76
N GLY A 324 4.60 -7.65 -9.68
CA GLY A 324 3.22 -7.97 -9.99
C GLY A 324 2.56 -6.87 -10.81
N THR A 325 1.74 -7.27 -11.76
CA THR A 325 0.91 -6.37 -12.58
C THR A 325 -0.45 -6.15 -12.01
N SER A 326 -0.88 -4.90 -12.08
CA SER A 326 -2.26 -4.48 -11.88
C SER A 326 -3.14 -4.98 -13.03
N ALA A 327 -4.43 -5.16 -12.73
CA ALA A 327 -5.42 -5.36 -13.77
C ALA A 327 -5.66 -4.03 -14.50
N SER A 328 -5.69 -4.07 -15.83
CA SER A 328 -5.96 -2.89 -16.65
C SER A 328 -7.39 -2.38 -16.45
N PRO A 329 -7.63 -1.06 -16.55
CA PRO A 329 -8.99 -0.50 -16.72
C PRO A 329 -9.80 -1.15 -17.83
N LYS A 330 -9.15 -1.72 -18.85
CA LYS A 330 -9.80 -2.36 -20.00
C LYS A 330 -10.13 -3.83 -19.76
N GLY A 331 -10.05 -4.31 -18.51
CA GLY A 331 -10.42 -5.67 -18.12
C GLY A 331 -9.37 -6.73 -18.42
N VAL A 332 -8.15 -6.34 -18.81
CA VAL A 332 -7.02 -7.27 -18.93
C VAL A 332 -6.56 -7.67 -17.52
N PRO A 333 -6.63 -8.96 -17.17
CA PRO A 333 -6.17 -9.42 -15.86
C PRO A 333 -4.67 -9.17 -15.68
N GLY A 334 -4.29 -8.66 -14.51
CA GLY A 334 -2.90 -8.69 -14.05
C GLY A 334 -2.55 -10.04 -13.44
N ASN A 335 -1.27 -10.22 -13.09
CA ASN A 335 -0.72 -11.39 -12.40
C ASN A 335 -0.35 -11.11 -10.93
N GLY A 336 -0.40 -9.83 -10.50
CA GLY A 336 -0.01 -9.41 -9.16
C GLY A 336 -1.18 -9.36 -8.18
N CYS A 337 -2.40 -9.62 -8.64
CA CYS A 337 -3.54 -9.71 -7.76
C CYS A 337 -4.67 -10.57 -8.31
N VAL A 338 -5.33 -11.31 -7.41
CA VAL A 338 -6.64 -11.92 -7.67
C VAL A 338 -7.72 -10.84 -7.58
N THR A 339 -8.41 -10.62 -8.68
CA THR A 339 -9.53 -9.69 -8.79
C THR A 339 -10.85 -10.44 -8.99
N ASN A 340 -11.93 -10.03 -8.33
CA ASN A 340 -13.29 -10.49 -8.63
C ASN A 340 -14.05 -9.53 -9.56
N THR A 341 -13.62 -8.27 -9.60
CA THR A 341 -14.00 -7.25 -10.59
C THR A 341 -12.73 -6.52 -11.04
N PRO A 342 -12.64 -6.03 -12.29
CA PRO A 342 -11.47 -5.27 -12.74
C PRO A 342 -11.09 -4.17 -11.74
N GLN A 343 -9.80 -4.02 -11.46
CA GLN A 343 -9.23 -3.01 -10.55
C GLN A 343 -9.61 -3.10 -9.07
N ASN A 344 -10.30 -4.16 -8.63
CA ASN A 344 -10.55 -4.41 -7.22
C ASN A 344 -9.72 -5.60 -6.74
N CYS A 345 -8.51 -5.30 -6.29
CA CYS A 345 -7.59 -6.31 -5.81
C CYS A 345 -8.06 -6.91 -4.48
N LYS A 346 -8.20 -8.24 -4.43
CA LYS A 346 -8.64 -8.98 -3.23
C LYS A 346 -7.51 -9.73 -2.54
N LEU A 347 -6.58 -10.29 -3.32
CA LEU A 347 -5.44 -11.04 -2.81
C LEU A 347 -4.21 -10.66 -3.62
N ILE A 348 -3.25 -9.97 -2.99
CA ILE A 348 -1.98 -9.65 -3.62
C ILE A 348 -1.21 -10.95 -3.86
N GLN A 349 -0.62 -11.06 -5.04
CA GLN A 349 0.19 -12.19 -5.46
C GLN A 349 1.63 -11.75 -5.68
N TYR A 350 2.55 -12.70 -5.50
CA TYR A 350 3.99 -12.49 -5.69
C TYR A 350 4.54 -13.40 -6.79
N PRO A 351 4.14 -13.21 -8.06
CA PRO A 351 4.64 -14.01 -9.18
C PRO A 351 6.18 -13.91 -9.32
N ALA A 352 6.82 -15.02 -9.70
CA ALA A 352 8.24 -15.01 -10.05
C ALA A 352 8.42 -14.42 -11.46
N GLU A 353 8.51 -13.09 -11.57
CA GLU A 353 8.61 -12.36 -12.84
C GLU A 353 10.02 -12.37 -13.41
N HIS A 354 11.03 -12.24 -12.54
CA HIS A 354 12.43 -12.31 -12.90
C HIS A 354 13.14 -13.44 -12.16
N THR A 355 14.08 -14.11 -12.84
CA THR A 355 14.98 -15.07 -12.20
C THR A 355 16.21 -14.34 -11.69
N GLU A 356 16.50 -14.51 -10.40
CA GLU A 356 17.59 -13.80 -9.74
C GLU A 356 18.77 -14.70 -9.39
N THR A 357 19.91 -14.07 -9.12
CA THR A 357 21.08 -14.77 -8.58
C THR A 357 21.01 -14.75 -7.05
N GLY A 358 20.96 -15.92 -6.44
CA GLY A 358 20.96 -16.05 -4.99
C GLY A 358 21.66 -17.30 -4.49
N SER A 359 21.78 -17.40 -3.18
CA SER A 359 22.34 -18.57 -2.49
C SER A 359 21.66 -18.77 -1.14
N LEU A 360 21.59 -20.03 -0.70
CA LEU A 360 21.20 -20.44 0.64
C LEU A 360 22.35 -21.21 1.28
N ASN A 361 22.92 -20.69 2.37
CA ASN A 361 23.81 -21.45 3.24
C ASN A 361 22.98 -22.25 4.26
N ARG A 362 22.77 -23.53 3.98
CA ARG A 362 21.98 -24.47 4.81
C ARG A 362 22.52 -24.62 6.23
N ALA A 363 23.83 -24.48 6.44
CA ALA A 363 24.44 -24.60 7.77
C ALA A 363 24.10 -23.42 8.69
N THR A 364 23.78 -22.26 8.12
CA THR A 364 23.52 -21.03 8.89
C THR A 364 22.12 -20.44 8.66
N GLY A 365 21.32 -21.03 7.77
CA GLY A 365 20.02 -20.48 7.37
C GLY A 365 20.10 -19.16 6.60
N ASN A 366 21.26 -18.78 6.05
CA ASN A 366 21.45 -17.47 5.44
C ASN A 366 21.12 -17.49 3.95
N PHE A 367 20.21 -16.61 3.54
CA PHE A 367 19.94 -16.27 2.15
C PHE A 367 20.70 -15.01 1.76
N VAL A 368 21.25 -14.99 0.56
CA VAL A 368 21.79 -13.79 -0.08
C VAL A 368 21.29 -13.76 -1.51
N ILE A 369 20.55 -12.72 -1.88
CA ILE A 369 19.97 -12.53 -3.21
C ILE A 369 20.39 -11.15 -3.72
N ASP A 370 21.05 -11.14 -4.88
CA ASP A 370 21.39 -9.91 -5.59
C ASP A 370 20.36 -9.68 -6.68
N VAL A 371 19.69 -8.53 -6.62
CA VAL A 371 18.70 -8.11 -7.62
C VAL A 371 19.22 -6.89 -8.38
N PRO A 372 19.22 -6.90 -9.72
CA PRO A 372 19.43 -5.71 -10.52
C PRO A 372 18.37 -4.65 -10.18
N ARG A 373 18.80 -3.40 -9.96
CA ARG A 373 17.88 -2.27 -9.71
C ARG A 373 16.81 -2.13 -10.80
N ALA A 374 17.13 -2.51 -12.04
CA ALA A 374 16.19 -2.51 -13.15
C ALA A 374 14.97 -3.41 -12.90
N HIS A 375 15.09 -4.47 -12.11
CA HIS A 375 13.98 -5.39 -11.82
C HIS A 375 13.09 -4.90 -10.67
N ILE A 376 13.48 -3.82 -9.98
CA ILE A 376 12.81 -3.29 -8.79
C ILE A 376 12.49 -1.79 -8.92
N GLY A 377 12.25 -1.32 -10.14
CA GLY A 377 11.80 0.05 -10.40
C GLY A 377 12.89 1.12 -10.35
N LEU A 378 14.17 0.74 -10.47
CA LEU A 378 15.30 1.66 -10.56
C LEU A 378 15.43 2.70 -9.43
N PRO A 379 15.15 2.37 -8.15
CA PRO A 379 15.08 3.37 -7.09
C PRO A 379 16.42 4.08 -6.92
N LYS A 380 16.42 5.42 -6.84
CA LYS A 380 17.62 6.27 -6.87
C LYS A 380 18.15 6.55 -5.46
N SER A 381 19.35 7.14 -5.40
CA SER A 381 19.88 7.65 -4.13
C SER A 381 18.94 8.71 -3.56
N GLY A 382 18.61 8.59 -2.28
CA GLY A 382 17.63 9.46 -1.60
C GLY A 382 16.20 8.91 -1.63
N ASP A 383 15.87 7.93 -2.48
CA ASP A 383 14.57 7.27 -2.41
C ASP A 383 14.47 6.44 -1.13
N THR A 384 13.27 6.42 -0.55
CA THR A 384 12.94 5.57 0.60
C THR A 384 12.18 4.34 0.11
N LEU A 385 12.66 3.18 0.53
CA LEU A 385 11.92 1.92 0.49
C LEU A 385 11.18 1.79 1.82
N TYR A 386 9.86 1.85 1.76
CA TYR A 386 8.97 1.86 2.92
C TYR A 386 8.56 0.44 3.31
N SER A 387 8.43 0.23 4.62
CA SER A 387 7.90 -0.99 5.20
C SER A 387 8.57 -2.24 4.60
N VAL A 388 9.91 -2.27 4.61
CA VAL A 388 10.69 -3.43 4.19
C VAL A 388 10.46 -4.54 5.20
N THR A 389 9.91 -5.66 4.75
CA THR A 389 9.53 -6.79 5.60
C THR A 389 9.91 -8.09 4.91
N ALA A 390 10.61 -8.99 5.62
CA ALA A 390 10.73 -10.37 5.19
C ALA A 390 9.54 -11.19 5.73
N ILE A 391 8.88 -11.97 4.86
CA ILE A 391 7.66 -12.73 5.13
C ILE A 391 7.83 -14.14 4.55
N SER A 392 7.39 -15.15 5.28
CA SER A 392 7.45 -16.54 4.85
C SER A 392 6.04 -17.08 4.65
N PHE A 393 5.86 -17.82 3.56
CA PHE A 393 4.57 -18.39 3.16
C PHE A 393 4.69 -19.88 2.93
N ALA A 394 3.69 -20.62 3.37
CA ALA A 394 3.46 -21.99 2.93
C ALA A 394 2.56 -21.95 1.68
N GLU A 395 3.02 -22.57 0.59
CA GLU A 395 2.25 -22.68 -0.65
C GLU A 395 1.31 -23.88 -0.58
N VAL A 396 0.00 -23.68 -0.64
CA VAL A 396 -0.98 -24.78 -0.63
C VAL A 396 -1.60 -25.00 -2.01
N SER A 397 -1.95 -26.26 -2.30
CA SER A 397 -2.55 -26.65 -3.57
C SER A 397 -3.89 -25.92 -3.82
N GLY A 398 -4.11 -25.44 -5.04
CA GLY A 398 -5.36 -24.78 -5.45
C GLY A 398 -5.21 -23.32 -5.89
N GLY A 399 -4.04 -22.70 -5.64
CA GLY A 399 -3.56 -21.45 -6.23
C GLY A 399 -4.49 -20.22 -6.20
N PRO A 400 -4.07 -19.03 -5.71
CA PRO A 400 -2.87 -18.66 -4.97
C PRO A 400 -3.23 -18.42 -3.50
N LEU A 401 -3.45 -19.50 -2.73
CA LEU A 401 -3.56 -19.35 -1.29
C LEU A 401 -2.16 -19.48 -0.70
N LEU A 402 -1.61 -18.35 -0.25
CA LEU A 402 -0.42 -18.29 0.57
C LEU A 402 -0.88 -18.32 2.03
N GLN A 403 -0.29 -19.21 2.83
CA GLN A 403 -0.49 -19.18 4.27
C GLN A 403 0.69 -18.47 4.89
N ASP A 404 0.45 -17.25 5.38
CA ASP A 404 1.44 -16.46 6.12
C ASP A 404 1.84 -17.24 7.38
N ILE A 405 3.14 -17.44 7.56
CA ILE A 405 3.69 -18.20 8.69
C ILE A 405 4.44 -17.27 9.64
N ASP A 406 5.28 -16.41 9.08
CA ASP A 406 6.16 -15.54 9.86
C ASP A 406 6.49 -14.23 9.13
N GLY A 407 6.91 -13.21 9.89
CA GLY A 407 7.34 -11.94 9.33
C GLY A 407 8.19 -11.10 10.29
N THR A 408 9.32 -10.59 9.78
CA THR A 408 10.23 -9.73 10.55
C THR A 408 9.59 -8.39 10.89
N PRO A 409 10.06 -7.64 11.91
CA PRO A 409 9.66 -6.24 12.08
C PRO A 409 9.97 -5.42 10.81
N ALA A 410 9.01 -4.59 10.40
CA ALA A 410 9.18 -3.72 9.25
C ALA A 410 10.15 -2.57 9.54
N PHE A 411 10.96 -2.19 8.56
CA PHE A 411 11.86 -1.03 8.65
C PHE A 411 11.91 -0.27 7.32
N ASP A 412 12.23 1.02 7.39
CA ASP A 412 12.45 1.84 6.20
C ASP A 412 13.93 1.90 5.84
N VAL A 413 14.23 2.05 4.55
CA VAL A 413 15.60 2.26 4.05
C VAL A 413 15.63 3.39 3.05
N THR A 414 16.37 4.46 3.37
CA THR A 414 16.78 5.45 2.38
C THR A 414 18.01 4.96 1.63
N LEU A 415 17.92 4.90 0.31
CA LEU A 415 19.02 4.43 -0.54
C LEU A 415 20.15 5.47 -0.60
N THR A 416 21.37 4.98 -0.60
CA THR A 416 22.62 5.78 -0.66
C THR A 416 23.33 5.68 -2.00
N LYS A 417 22.90 4.75 -2.86
CA LYS A 417 23.41 4.55 -4.21
C LYS A 417 22.24 4.55 -5.20
N GLY A 418 22.51 5.06 -6.40
CA GLY A 418 21.57 5.05 -7.50
C GLY A 418 21.80 6.24 -8.42
N SER A 419 21.61 6.04 -9.72
CA SER A 419 21.63 7.07 -10.75
C SER A 419 20.20 7.39 -11.19
N GLY A 420 19.95 8.67 -11.43
CA GLY A 420 18.75 9.24 -12.03
C GLY A 420 18.99 10.75 -12.17
N GLY A 421 19.15 11.24 -13.39
CA GLY A 421 19.11 12.68 -13.64
C GLY A 421 17.65 13.08 -13.56
N GLY A 422 17.30 14.03 -12.70
CA GLY A 422 15.98 14.66 -12.77
C GLY A 422 16.15 15.96 -13.53
N GLY A 423 15.34 16.19 -14.55
CA GLY A 423 15.32 17.48 -15.24
C GLY A 423 14.47 17.53 -16.50
N HIS A 424 14.28 16.39 -17.17
CA HIS A 424 13.51 16.33 -18.40
C HIS A 424 12.33 15.36 -18.27
N ASN A 425 11.21 15.75 -18.84
CA ASN A 425 10.00 14.93 -18.90
C ASN A 425 9.43 14.89 -20.31
N GLY A 426 8.74 13.81 -20.60
CA GLY A 426 7.99 13.61 -21.82
C GLY A 426 6.61 13.10 -21.47
N THR A 427 5.58 13.79 -21.92
CA THR A 427 4.20 13.33 -21.84
C THR A 427 3.64 13.13 -23.23
N GLY A 428 2.71 12.20 -23.37
CA GLY A 428 2.06 11.93 -24.64
C GLY A 428 0.73 11.25 -24.42
N HIS A 429 -0.32 11.68 -25.12
CA HIS A 429 -1.59 10.97 -25.15
C HIS A 429 -2.22 11.17 -26.50
N GLY A 430 -2.94 10.18 -27.04
CA GLY A 430 -3.55 10.35 -28.34
C GLY A 430 -3.77 9.05 -29.10
N SER A 431 -3.94 9.19 -30.42
CA SER A 431 -4.01 8.05 -31.33
C SER A 431 -3.16 8.24 -32.57
N GLU A 432 -2.79 7.14 -33.20
CA GLU A 432 -2.24 7.08 -34.55
C GLU A 432 -2.96 6.01 -35.37
N LYS A 433 -2.68 5.98 -36.68
CA LYS A 433 -3.20 4.92 -37.55
C LYS A 433 -2.26 3.72 -37.60
N ASP A 434 -2.81 2.55 -37.31
CA ASP A 434 -2.11 1.28 -37.51
C ASP A 434 -2.00 0.93 -39.02
N SER A 435 -1.31 -0.18 -39.31
CA SER A 435 -1.10 -0.66 -40.69
C SER A 435 -2.39 -1.07 -41.44
N SER A 436 -3.48 -1.32 -40.72
CA SER A 436 -4.82 -1.60 -41.25
C SER A 436 -5.69 -0.33 -41.42
N GLY A 437 -5.23 0.81 -40.90
CA GLY A 437 -5.99 2.07 -40.85
C GLY A 437 -6.90 2.21 -39.62
N GLY A 438 -6.82 1.27 -38.67
CA GLY A 438 -7.47 1.36 -37.36
C GLY A 438 -6.79 2.38 -36.45
N ASP A 439 -7.51 2.82 -35.41
CA ASP A 439 -6.97 3.72 -34.39
C ASP A 439 -6.21 2.93 -33.33
N ALA A 440 -4.92 3.24 -33.17
CA ALA A 440 -4.08 2.76 -32.10
C ALA A 440 -3.87 3.89 -31.08
N HIS A 441 -4.21 3.65 -29.83
CA HIS A 441 -4.19 4.65 -28.77
C HIS A 441 -2.97 4.48 -27.88
N PHE A 442 -2.36 5.59 -27.44
CA PHE A 442 -1.25 5.58 -26.50
C PHE A 442 -1.45 6.60 -25.38
N SER A 443 -0.83 6.33 -24.23
CA SER A 443 -0.64 7.29 -23.14
C SER A 443 0.73 7.05 -22.50
N ILE A 444 1.48 8.12 -22.30
CA ILE A 444 2.89 8.12 -21.92
C ILE A 444 3.10 9.25 -20.92
N VAL A 445 3.75 8.90 -19.82
CA VAL A 445 4.44 9.82 -18.93
C VAL A 445 5.81 9.21 -18.71
N ALA A 446 6.89 9.89 -19.04
CA ALA A 446 8.24 9.38 -18.86
C ALA A 446 9.14 10.52 -18.38
N ASN A 447 9.98 10.24 -17.40
CA ASN A 447 10.98 11.17 -16.88
C ASN A 447 12.38 10.59 -17.07
N ASP A 448 13.41 11.43 -17.18
CA ASP A 448 14.80 10.99 -17.37
C ASP A 448 15.42 10.31 -16.14
N ASP A 449 14.67 10.27 -15.04
CA ASP A 449 14.91 9.40 -13.88
C ASP A 449 14.18 8.05 -13.96
N GLN A 450 13.69 7.68 -15.15
CA GLN A 450 13.00 6.42 -15.48
C GLN A 450 11.70 6.19 -14.68
N ILE A 451 11.20 7.24 -14.03
CA ILE A 451 9.88 7.24 -13.41
C ILE A 451 8.87 7.55 -14.50
N GLY A 452 7.94 6.63 -14.73
CA GLY A 452 6.90 6.86 -15.73
C GLY A 452 6.08 5.61 -16.04
N LYS A 453 5.12 5.80 -16.94
CA LYS A 453 4.20 4.80 -17.43
C LYS A 453 3.94 5.02 -18.91
N VAL A 454 3.89 3.91 -19.63
CA VAL A 454 3.43 3.80 -21.00
C VAL A 454 2.28 2.79 -21.05
N SER A 455 1.20 3.17 -21.73
CA SER A 455 0.15 2.28 -22.22
C SER A 455 -0.01 2.41 -23.73
N PHE A 456 -0.34 1.31 -24.40
CA PHE A 456 -0.63 1.29 -25.83
C PHE A 456 -1.74 0.27 -26.10
N VAL A 457 -2.78 0.66 -26.81
CA VAL A 457 -3.91 -0.22 -27.14
C VAL A 457 -4.31 -0.06 -28.59
N ASP A 458 -4.31 -1.17 -29.30
CA ASP A 458 -4.77 -1.27 -30.68
C ASP A 458 -5.92 -2.30 -30.75
N PRO A 459 -7.18 -1.83 -30.83
CA PRO A 459 -8.33 -2.71 -30.94
C PRO A 459 -8.38 -3.51 -32.24
N SER A 460 -7.84 -2.98 -33.35
CA SER A 460 -7.89 -3.64 -34.66
C SER A 460 -7.01 -4.89 -34.68
N MET A 461 -5.88 -4.82 -33.98
CA MET A 461 -4.94 -5.92 -33.81
C MET A 461 -5.19 -6.75 -32.56
N GLY A 462 -6.14 -6.34 -31.70
CA GLY A 462 -6.45 -7.01 -30.43
C GLY A 462 -5.32 -6.90 -29.40
N ILE A 463 -4.58 -5.79 -29.40
CA ILE A 463 -3.39 -5.59 -28.59
C ILE A 463 -3.68 -4.61 -27.46
N ALA A 464 -3.28 -5.00 -26.26
CA ALA A 464 -3.19 -4.12 -25.11
C ALA A 464 -1.83 -4.31 -24.44
N PHE A 465 -1.07 -3.23 -24.39
CA PHE A 465 0.25 -3.13 -23.79
C PHE A 465 0.23 -2.16 -22.61
N GLU A 466 0.82 -2.59 -21.50
CA GLU A 466 1.04 -1.76 -20.31
C GLU A 466 2.48 -1.96 -19.81
N SER A 467 3.25 -0.88 -19.67
CA SER A 467 4.60 -0.94 -19.11
C SER A 467 4.59 -1.44 -17.66
N ALA A 468 5.57 -2.26 -17.30
CA ALA A 468 5.85 -2.65 -15.92
C ALA A 468 6.68 -1.58 -15.23
N TYR A 469 7.74 -1.16 -15.90
CA TYR A 469 8.68 -0.11 -15.50
C TYR A 469 9.49 0.34 -16.74
N LEU A 470 10.01 1.55 -16.69
CA LEU A 470 10.91 2.08 -17.72
C LEU A 470 12.35 1.68 -17.35
N GLN A 471 13.13 1.19 -18.30
CA GLN A 471 14.55 0.86 -18.14
C GLN A 471 15.46 2.01 -18.56
N SER A 472 15.05 2.76 -19.59
CA SER A 472 15.78 3.89 -20.13
C SER A 472 14.80 4.95 -20.61
N VAL A 473 15.10 6.21 -20.34
CA VAL A 473 14.39 7.36 -20.87
C VAL A 473 15.46 8.38 -21.25
N VAL A 474 15.58 8.64 -22.55
CA VAL A 474 16.59 9.54 -23.11
C VAL A 474 15.89 10.64 -23.87
N PHE A 475 16.10 11.88 -23.47
CA PHE A 475 15.66 13.06 -24.21
C PHE A 475 16.83 13.63 -25.02
N ASP A 476 16.59 13.83 -26.31
CA ASP A 476 17.51 14.49 -27.25
C ASP A 476 16.74 15.57 -28.00
N GLY A 477 16.85 16.81 -27.51
CA GLY A 477 16.05 17.92 -27.99
C GLY A 477 14.56 17.64 -27.83
N SER A 478 13.82 17.60 -28.94
CA SER A 478 12.38 17.33 -28.95
C SER A 478 12.03 15.85 -29.21
N THR A 479 13.01 14.94 -29.07
CA THR A 479 12.79 13.49 -29.22
C THR A 479 13.02 12.79 -27.88
N ALA A 480 12.10 11.90 -27.51
CA ALA A 480 12.26 11.01 -26.37
C ALA A 480 12.35 9.56 -26.87
N THR A 481 13.38 8.84 -26.43
CA THR A 481 13.49 7.39 -26.57
C THR A 481 13.26 6.73 -25.22
N ILE A 482 12.23 5.88 -25.15
CA ILE A 482 11.81 5.21 -23.92
C ILE A 482 11.94 3.71 -24.14
N GLU A 483 12.69 3.02 -23.31
CA GLU A 483 12.84 1.56 -23.37
C GLU A 483 12.47 0.97 -22.03
N GLY A 484 11.92 -0.25 -22.04
CA GLY A 484 11.59 -0.93 -20.82
C GLY A 484 10.96 -2.29 -21.05
N THR A 485 10.24 -2.75 -20.05
CA THR A 485 9.46 -3.98 -20.11
C THR A 485 8.00 -3.70 -19.75
N GLY A 486 7.11 -4.51 -20.26
CA GLY A 486 5.67 -4.43 -19.99
C GLY A 486 4.97 -5.71 -20.38
N PHE A 487 3.65 -5.61 -20.47
CA PHE A 487 2.78 -6.76 -20.63
C PHE A 487 1.91 -6.58 -21.86
N VAL A 488 1.93 -7.55 -22.77
CA VAL A 488 1.10 -7.61 -23.97
C VAL A 488 0.12 -8.75 -23.79
N ALA A 489 -1.18 -8.43 -23.69
CA ALA A 489 -2.21 -9.43 -23.43
C ALA A 489 -1.88 -10.38 -22.25
N GLY A 490 -1.27 -9.83 -21.18
CA GLY A 490 -0.86 -10.58 -19.99
C GLY A 490 0.50 -11.29 -20.07
N GLY A 491 1.17 -11.30 -21.23
CA GLY A 491 2.52 -11.86 -21.39
C GLY A 491 3.63 -10.81 -21.27
N PHE A 492 4.74 -11.13 -20.61
CA PHE A 492 5.88 -10.21 -20.44
C PHE A 492 6.64 -9.97 -21.76
N ALA A 493 6.91 -8.71 -22.08
CA ALA A 493 7.62 -8.30 -23.30
C ALA A 493 8.47 -7.06 -23.05
N GLY A 494 9.59 -6.94 -23.77
CA GLY A 494 10.35 -5.70 -23.88
C GLY A 494 9.65 -4.71 -24.83
N PHE A 495 9.89 -3.42 -24.64
CA PHE A 495 9.42 -2.39 -25.56
C PHE A 495 10.48 -1.31 -25.79
N ARG A 496 10.34 -0.64 -26.93
CA ARG A 496 11.06 0.57 -27.28
C ARG A 496 10.09 1.55 -27.94
N ILE A 497 10.03 2.76 -27.41
CA ILE A 497 9.24 3.86 -27.93
C ILE A 497 10.16 4.98 -28.37
N VAL A 498 9.81 5.58 -29.50
CA VAL A 498 10.37 6.86 -29.93
C VAL A 498 9.19 7.80 -30.15
N MET A 499 9.21 8.93 -29.48
CA MET A 499 8.23 9.99 -29.69
C MET A 499 8.93 11.30 -29.95
N GLN A 500 8.34 12.15 -30.79
CA GLN A 500 8.90 13.43 -31.17
C GLN A 500 7.84 14.52 -31.10
N ASP A 501 8.10 15.52 -30.26
CA ASP A 501 7.38 16.80 -30.22
C ASP A 501 7.93 17.68 -31.35
N VAL A 502 7.09 17.96 -32.34
CA VAL A 502 7.42 18.76 -33.52
C VAL A 502 6.70 20.11 -33.46
N ALA A 503 5.49 20.15 -32.92
CA ALA A 503 4.71 21.38 -32.79
C ALA A 503 3.68 21.27 -31.68
N ASN A 504 3.26 22.42 -31.14
CA ASN A 504 2.11 22.50 -30.23
C ASN A 504 1.01 23.40 -30.86
N PRO A 505 -0.18 22.88 -31.20
CA PRO A 505 -0.61 21.49 -31.02
C PRO A 505 0.04 20.52 -32.03
N GLY A 506 0.29 19.29 -31.59
CA GLY A 506 1.07 18.25 -32.29
C GLY A 506 0.31 17.41 -33.29
N VAL A 507 -1.03 17.50 -33.31
CA VAL A 507 -1.87 16.74 -34.25
C VAL A 507 -1.42 16.92 -35.71
N GLY A 508 -1.15 15.79 -36.38
CA GLY A 508 -0.69 15.78 -37.77
C GLY A 508 0.77 16.17 -37.97
N LYS A 509 1.56 16.34 -36.90
CA LYS A 509 2.99 16.69 -36.95
C LYS A 509 3.86 15.85 -36.03
N ASP A 510 3.44 15.67 -34.79
CA ASP A 510 4.17 14.87 -33.81
C ASP A 510 4.13 13.41 -34.19
N THR A 511 5.19 12.69 -33.84
CA THR A 511 5.33 11.28 -34.22
C THR A 511 5.46 10.40 -33.00
N PHE A 512 4.86 9.23 -33.10
CA PHE A 512 4.97 8.16 -32.12
C PHE A 512 5.37 6.88 -32.86
N ALA A 513 6.19 6.07 -32.20
CA ALA A 513 6.53 4.74 -32.65
C ALA A 513 6.76 3.84 -31.46
N ILE A 514 6.15 2.65 -31.47
CA ILE A 514 6.37 1.58 -30.50
C ILE A 514 6.82 0.31 -31.20
N GLN A 515 7.86 -0.31 -30.65
CA GLN A 515 8.34 -1.62 -31.02
C GLN A 515 8.30 -2.53 -29.79
N LEU A 516 7.67 -3.70 -29.92
CA LEU A 516 7.59 -4.70 -28.87
C LEU A 516 8.53 -5.87 -29.20
N SER A 517 9.09 -6.52 -28.17
CA SER A 517 9.94 -7.70 -28.34
C SER A 517 9.19 -8.91 -28.93
N THR A 518 7.86 -8.85 -28.98
CA THR A 518 6.99 -9.81 -29.68
C THR A 518 7.06 -9.69 -31.21
N GLY A 519 7.71 -8.64 -31.72
CA GLY A 519 7.85 -8.34 -33.15
C GLY A 519 6.85 -7.30 -33.66
N LEU A 520 5.91 -6.84 -32.83
CA LEU A 520 4.98 -5.76 -33.20
C LEU A 520 5.73 -4.44 -33.39
N THR A 521 5.38 -3.70 -34.43
CA THR A 521 5.78 -2.31 -34.61
C THR A 521 4.59 -1.49 -35.07
N VAL A 522 4.32 -0.38 -34.38
CA VAL A 522 3.36 0.64 -34.81
C VAL A 522 4.10 1.97 -34.81
N SER A 523 3.90 2.76 -35.86
CA SER A 523 4.58 4.05 -36.00
C SER A 523 3.81 4.93 -36.97
N GLY A 524 3.71 6.21 -36.63
CA GLY A 524 2.99 7.16 -37.43
C GLY A 524 3.05 8.57 -36.88
N THR A 525 2.30 9.42 -37.54
CA THR A 525 2.00 10.77 -37.08
C THR A 525 0.70 10.71 -36.28
N ILE A 526 0.66 11.38 -35.13
CA ILE A 526 -0.53 11.34 -34.27
C ILE A 526 -1.72 12.00 -34.98
N THR A 527 -2.87 11.34 -34.90
CA THR A 527 -4.13 11.79 -35.49
C THR A 527 -5.05 12.48 -34.50
N ASP A 528 -4.77 12.32 -33.20
CA ASP A 528 -5.46 12.95 -32.08
C ASP A 528 -4.50 13.04 -30.89
N GLY A 529 -4.77 13.96 -29.95
CA GLY A 529 -3.98 14.17 -28.74
C GLY A 529 -2.73 15.04 -28.93
N GLU A 530 -1.74 14.89 -28.03
CA GLU A 530 -0.56 15.76 -27.91
C GLU A 530 0.67 15.01 -27.40
N ILE A 531 1.87 15.43 -27.82
CA ILE A 531 3.16 14.99 -27.25
C ILE A 531 3.94 16.24 -26.80
N GLU A 532 4.29 16.30 -25.51
CA GLU A 532 5.07 17.39 -24.94
C GLU A 532 6.39 16.85 -24.41
N ILE A 533 7.53 17.41 -24.84
CA ILE A 533 8.86 17.11 -24.30
C ILE A 533 9.48 18.38 -23.72
N SER A 534 9.85 18.34 -22.43
CA SER A 534 10.39 19.50 -21.69
C SER A 534 11.63 19.21 -20.88
#